data_AF-A0A813J9I5-F1
#
_entry.id   AF-A0A813J9I5-F1
#
_cell.length_a   1.000
_cell.length_b   1.000
_cell.length_c   1.000
_cell.angle_alpha   90.00
_cell.angle_beta   90.00
_cell.angle_gamma   90.00
#
_symmetry.space_group_name_H-M   'P 1'
#
loop_
_entity.id
_entity.type
_entity.pdbx_description
1 polymer ?
#
loop_
_entity_poly.entity_id
_entity_poly.type
_entity_poly.pdbx_seq_one_letter_code
_entity_poly.pdbx_strand_id
1 'polypeptide(L)'
;MAVLWDAGNSHKFDSECDFQGKAALLDVHMYKSVSSAAEKLNSGAICVEGDCCVVKSASDNNYYLLYKAGKKTEVFNRIGIRPEAEMEPVQGGMMG
;
A
#
# COMPACT_ATOMS: atom_id res chain seq x y z
N MET A 1 -21.09 -4.40 -1.80
CA MET A 1 -19.90 -4.65 -2.65
C MET A 1 -18.72 -3.96 -1.97
N ALA A 2 -18.13 -4.59 -0.97
CA ALA A 2 -17.09 -3.96 -0.14
C ALA A 2 -15.74 -4.04 -0.87
N VAL A 3 -15.21 -2.88 -1.22
CA VAL A 3 -13.86 -2.74 -1.75
C VAL A 3 -12.92 -2.84 -0.55
N LEU A 4 -12.45 -4.05 -0.25
CA LEU A 4 -11.61 -4.32 0.91
C LEU A 4 -10.16 -3.93 0.58
N TRP A 5 -9.75 -2.75 1.06
CA TRP A 5 -8.33 -2.46 1.20
C TRP A 5 -7.78 -3.38 2.29
N ASP A 6 -6.70 -4.09 1.99
CA ASP A 6 -6.14 -5.07 2.91
C ASP A 6 -4.64 -4.83 3.06
N ALA A 7 -4.11 -4.95 4.27
CA ALA A 7 -2.69 -4.78 4.52
C ALA A 7 -1.84 -5.86 3.82
N GLY A 8 -2.41 -7.05 3.58
CA GLY A 8 -1.82 -8.11 2.77
C GLY A 8 -1.79 -7.78 1.27
N ASN A 9 -2.64 -6.87 0.80
CA ASN A 9 -2.57 -6.32 -0.56
C ASN A 9 -1.61 -5.12 -0.61
N SER A 10 -0.40 -5.33 -0.08
CA SER A 10 0.67 -4.35 -0.11
C SER A 10 1.89 -4.82 -0.91
N HIS A 11 2.66 -3.88 -1.42
CA HIS A 11 3.93 -4.15 -2.10
C HIS A 11 4.98 -3.16 -1.62
N LYS A 12 6.14 -3.65 -1.17
CA LYS A 12 7.23 -2.80 -0.70
C LYS A 12 7.94 -2.16 -1.89
N PHE A 13 8.17 -0.86 -1.82
CA PHE A 13 9.10 -0.16 -2.71
C PHE A 13 10.44 0.02 -2.01
N ASP A 14 11.51 -0.07 -2.80
CA ASP A 14 12.86 0.18 -2.34
C ASP A 14 13.14 1.69 -2.27
N SER A 15 12.56 2.48 -3.17
CA SER A 15 12.77 3.93 -3.24
C SER A 15 11.51 4.69 -3.66
N GLU A 16 11.42 5.97 -3.25
CA GLU A 16 10.29 6.83 -3.65
C GLU A 16 10.24 7.11 -5.15
N CYS A 17 11.38 7.05 -5.82
CA CYS A 17 11.50 7.21 -7.27
C CYS A 17 10.69 6.17 -8.06
N ASP A 18 10.46 4.97 -7.51
CA ASP A 18 9.71 3.91 -8.17
C ASP A 18 8.25 4.30 -8.45
N PHE A 19 7.64 5.05 -7.53
CA PHE A 19 6.24 5.46 -7.58
C PHE A 19 6.03 6.97 -7.73
N GLN A 20 7.08 7.79 -7.62
CA GLN A 20 7.01 9.23 -7.78
C GLN A 20 6.40 9.59 -9.14
N GLY A 21 5.30 10.34 -9.12
CA GLY A 21 4.53 10.71 -10.32
C GLY A 21 3.63 9.61 -10.90
N LYS A 22 3.63 8.40 -10.34
CA LYS A 22 2.81 7.26 -10.79
C LYS A 22 1.70 6.88 -9.81
N ALA A 23 1.96 7.02 -8.51
CA ALA A 23 1.00 6.75 -7.43
C ALA A 23 0.98 7.88 -6.39
N ALA A 24 -0.16 8.03 -5.72
CA ALA A 24 -0.32 9.02 -4.66
C ALA A 24 0.32 8.52 -3.36
N LEU A 25 1.25 9.30 -2.80
CA LEU A 25 1.80 9.07 -1.47
C LEU A 25 0.85 9.65 -0.42
N LEU A 26 0.42 8.80 0.51
CA LEU A 26 -0.36 9.22 1.67
C LEU A 26 0.52 9.99 2.64
N ASP A 27 -0.10 10.94 3.34
CA ASP A 27 0.58 11.77 4.30
C ASP A 27 1.18 10.92 5.43
N VAL A 28 2.52 10.91 5.49
CA VAL A 28 3.30 10.08 6.41
C VAL A 28 3.17 10.55 7.86
N HIS A 29 2.68 11.76 8.11
CA HIS A 29 2.43 12.25 9.47
C HIS A 29 1.07 11.78 9.98
N MET A 30 0.06 11.67 9.11
CA MET A 30 -1.25 11.13 9.45
C MET A 30 -1.30 9.59 9.42
N TYR A 31 -0.64 8.96 8.45
CA TYR A 31 -0.76 7.53 8.18
C TYR A 31 0.61 6.86 8.17
N LYS A 32 1.00 6.36 9.35
CA LYS A 32 2.31 5.77 9.63
C LYS A 32 2.35 4.24 9.54
N SER A 33 1.20 3.62 9.24
CA SER A 33 1.01 2.18 9.29
C SER A 33 0.08 1.73 8.16
N VAL A 34 0.52 0.71 7.43
CA VAL A 34 -0.19 0.10 6.30
C VAL A 34 -1.57 -0.40 6.72
N SER A 35 -1.66 -1.08 7.87
CA SER A 35 -2.90 -1.60 8.46
C SER A 35 -3.87 -0.49 8.82
N SER A 36 -3.43 0.53 9.55
CA SER A 36 -4.29 1.67 9.90
C SER A 36 -4.73 2.46 8.67
N ALA A 37 -3.87 2.60 7.66
CA ALA A 37 -4.25 3.21 6.39
C ALA A 37 -5.34 2.39 5.68
N ALA A 38 -5.20 1.06 5.62
CA ALA A 38 -6.21 0.16 5.07
C ALA A 38 -7.55 0.30 5.80
N GLU A 39 -7.56 0.30 7.14
CA GLU A 39 -8.79 0.49 7.93
C GLU A 39 -9.46 1.84 7.66
N LYS A 40 -8.67 2.92 7.58
CA LYS A 40 -9.17 4.26 7.28
C LYS A 40 -9.71 4.37 5.85
N LEU A 41 -9.08 3.71 4.89
CA LEU A 41 -9.57 3.60 3.51
C LEU A 41 -10.91 2.83 3.45
N ASN A 42 -11.03 1.71 4.18
CA ASN A 42 -12.29 0.96 4.28
C ASN A 42 -13.39 1.75 4.97
N SER A 43 -13.04 2.53 6.00
CA SER A 43 -13.97 3.40 6.71
C SER A 43 -14.38 4.64 5.91
N GLY A 44 -13.77 4.89 4.74
CA GLY A 44 -13.99 6.11 3.95
C GLY A 44 -13.38 7.38 4.56
N ALA A 45 -12.52 7.25 5.57
CA ALA A 45 -11.80 8.38 6.16
C ALA A 45 -10.68 8.89 5.24
N ILE A 46 -10.14 8.01 4.40
CA ILE A 46 -9.19 8.36 3.34
C ILE A 46 -9.89 8.12 2.00
N CYS A 47 -9.94 9.16 1.16
CA CYS A 47 -10.31 9.05 -0.24
C CYS A 47 -9.06 9.28 -1.08
N VAL A 48 -8.63 8.25 -1.81
CA VAL A 48 -7.57 8.36 -2.82
C VAL A 48 -8.23 8.44 -4.19
N GLU A 49 -7.74 9.32 -5.07
CA GLU A 49 -8.18 9.45 -6.46
C GLU A 49 -7.72 8.29 -7.36
N GLY A 50 -7.73 7.06 -6.85
CA GLY A 50 -7.32 5.88 -7.60
C GLY A 50 -7.60 4.57 -6.88
N ASP A 51 -7.11 3.50 -7.48
CA ASP A 51 -7.23 2.14 -6.96
C ASP A 51 -5.98 1.67 -6.17
N CYS A 52 -5.05 2.59 -5.92
CA CYS A 52 -3.83 2.39 -5.13
C CYS A 52 -3.34 3.67 -4.45
N CYS A 53 -2.54 3.50 -3.41
CA CYS A 53 -1.86 4.57 -2.67
C CYS A 53 -0.58 4.04 -2.04
N VAL A 54 0.40 4.89 -1.82
CA VAL A 54 1.64 4.53 -1.12
C VAL A 54 1.58 5.01 0.32
N VAL A 55 1.97 4.17 1.26
CA VAL A 55 2.03 4.46 2.69
C VAL A 55 3.46 4.26 3.15
N LYS A 56 4.00 5.23 3.90
CA LYS A 56 5.31 5.07 4.53
C LYS A 56 5.12 4.42 5.90
N SER A 57 5.81 3.31 6.13
CA SER A 57 5.90 2.73 7.47
C SER A 57 6.86 3.57 8.30
N ALA A 58 6.39 4.17 9.39
CA ALA A 58 7.27 4.91 10.28
C ALA A 58 8.26 4.00 11.02
N SER A 59 7.87 2.75 11.27
CA SER A 59 8.68 1.76 11.99
C SER A 59 9.87 1.27 11.18
N ASP A 60 9.69 1.07 9.87
CA ASP A 60 10.70 0.47 9.00
C ASP A 60 11.31 1.48 8.01
N ASN A 61 10.85 2.74 8.06
CA ASN A 61 11.13 3.83 7.11
C ASN A 61 10.89 3.50 5.62
N ASN A 62 10.28 2.34 5.32
CA ASN A 62 10.04 1.86 3.97
C ASN A 62 8.69 2.30 3.43
N TYR A 63 8.58 2.33 2.10
CA TYR A 63 7.38 2.70 1.38
C TYR A 63 6.62 1.44 0.94
N TYR A 64 5.31 1.43 1.14
CA TYR A 64 4.44 0.31 0.81
C TYR A 64 3.28 0.79 -0.06
N LEU A 65 3.17 0.25 -1.26
CA LEU A 65 2.01 0.40 -2.11
C LEU A 65 0.85 -0.42 -1.55
N LEU A 66 -0.23 0.23 -1.13
CA LEU A 66 -1.51 -0.40 -0.87
C LEU A 66 -2.38 -0.33 -2.13
N TYR A 67 -3.13 -1.39 -2.41
CA TYR A 67 -4.09 -1.41 -3.51
C TYR A 67 -5.33 -2.21 -3.14
N LYS A 68 -6.42 -1.97 -3.86
CA LYS A 68 -7.68 -2.69 -3.66
C LYS A 68 -7.58 -4.14 -4.12
N ALA A 69 -8.26 -5.04 -3.41
CA ALA A 69 -8.39 -6.43 -3.85
C ALA A 69 -8.95 -6.51 -5.29
N GLY A 70 -8.28 -7.26 -6.16
CA GLY A 70 -8.64 -7.38 -7.58
C GLY A 70 -8.12 -6.28 -8.50
N LYS A 71 -7.54 -5.19 -7.98
CA LYS A 71 -6.90 -4.13 -8.77
C LYS A 71 -5.39 -4.25 -8.87
N LYS A 72 -4.79 -5.28 -8.25
CA LYS A 72 -3.35 -5.58 -8.28
C LYS A 72 -2.75 -5.44 -9.67
N THR A 73 -3.25 -6.19 -10.65
CA THR A 73 -2.69 -6.23 -12.01
C THR A 73 -2.73 -4.87 -12.69
N GLU A 74 -3.84 -4.14 -12.54
CA GLU A 74 -4.03 -2.82 -13.16
C GLU A 74 -3.10 -1.77 -12.55
N VAL A 75 -2.99 -1.78 -11.22
CA VAL A 75 -2.10 -0.92 -10.46
C VAL A 75 -0.64 -1.21 -10.80
N PHE A 76 -0.25 -2.49 -10.80
CA PHE A 76 1.12 -2.91 -11.10
C PHE A 76 1.51 -2.51 -12.53
N ASN A 77 0.62 -2.73 -13.49
CA ASN A 77 0.84 -2.32 -14.88
C ASN A 77 0.96 -0.80 -15.02
N ARG A 78 0.14 -0.02 -14.28
CA ARG A 78 0.19 1.44 -14.29
C ARG A 78 1.50 1.99 -13.71
N ILE A 79 2.02 1.38 -12.64
CA ILE A 79 3.26 1.82 -11.98
C ILE A 79 4.49 1.23 -12.69
N GLY A 80 4.31 0.18 -13.50
CA GLY A 80 5.38 -0.56 -14.17
C GLY A 80 6.07 -1.57 -13.26
N ILE A 81 5.41 -2.01 -12.20
CA ILE A 81 5.92 -3.03 -11.28
C ILE A 81 5.68 -4.38 -11.93
N ARG A 82 6.75 -5.14 -12.19
CA ARG A 82 6.58 -6.55 -12.54
C ARG A 82 6.11 -7.28 -11.27
N PRO A 83 5.09 -8.14 -11.35
CA PRO A 83 4.75 -9.01 -10.24
C PRO A 83 5.90 -10.00 -10.05
N GLU A 84 6.96 -9.56 -9.37
CA GLU A 84 8.03 -10.42 -8.93
C GLU A 84 7.41 -11.31 -7.86
N ALA A 85 7.36 -12.61 -8.18
CA ALA A 85 6.70 -13.64 -7.41
C ALA A 85 7.02 -13.52 -5.92
N GLU A 86 5.98 -13.37 -5.10
CA GLU A 86 5.78 -14.00 -3.78
C GLU A 86 7.01 -14.43 -2.96
N MET A 87 8.07 -13.63 -2.85
CA MET A 87 9.14 -13.92 -1.91
C MET A 87 8.73 -13.51 -0.49
N GLU A 88 8.00 -14.47 0.08
CA GLU A 88 7.99 -14.94 1.45
C GLU A 88 7.12 -14.21 2.48
N PRO A 89 6.42 -14.97 3.34
CA PRO A 89 5.64 -14.42 4.44
C PRO A 89 6.62 -13.78 5.42
N VAL A 90 6.70 -12.45 5.43
CA VAL A 90 7.20 -11.77 6.63
C VAL A 90 6.19 -12.06 7.72
N GLN A 91 6.49 -13.09 8.52
CA GLN A 91 5.87 -13.34 9.80
C GLN A 91 6.25 -12.18 10.74
N GLY A 92 5.72 -10.99 10.44
CA GLY A 92 5.84 -9.80 11.27
C GLY A 92 4.79 -9.87 12.36
N GLY A 93 4.90 -10.87 13.23
CA GLY A 93 4.22 -10.82 14.51
C GLY A 93 4.71 -9.60 15.26
N MET A 94 3.88 -8.57 15.38
CA MET A 94 4.02 -7.58 16.44
C MET A 94 2.64 -7.30 17.02
N MET A 95 2.26 -8.15 17.96
CA MET A 95 1.12 -7.98 18.83
C MET A 95 1.54 -8.45 20.23
N GLY A 96 1.50 -7.54 21.20
CA GLY A 96 1.81 -7.81 22.61
C GLY A 96 2.57 -6.68 23.25
#